data_AF-A0A1M6TC48-F1
#
_entry.id   AF-A0A1M6TC48-F1
#
_cell.length_a   1.000
_cell.length_b   1.000
_cell.length_c   1.000
_cell.angle_alpha   90.00
_cell.angle_beta   90.00
_cell.angle_gamma   90.00
#
_symmetry.space_group_name_H-M   'P 1'
#
loop_
_entity.id
_entity.type
_entity.pdbx_description
1 polymer ?
#
loop_
_entity_poly.entity_id
_entity_poly.type
_entity_poly.pdbx_seq_one_letter_code
_entity_poly.pdbx_strand_id
1 'polypeptide(L)'
;MANAKHAYVFFNCDEEKTQKTMNIFYNKTIYQGTKKARKELLAKVEEEVKAGRINVIDDNMDAVSTAILEGEPTNASKYIQYGAIESFPIV
;
A
#
# COMPACT_ATOMS: atom_id res chain seq x y z
N MET A 1 -2.63 -1.88 -16.49
CA MET A 1 -3.31 -0.65 -16.96
C MET A 1 -3.91 0.01 -15.73
N ALA A 2 -3.55 1.27 -15.43
CA ALA A 2 -4.02 1.95 -14.23
C ALA A 2 -5.53 2.19 -14.32
N ASN A 3 -6.29 1.49 -13.47
CA ASN A 3 -7.73 1.57 -13.46
C ASN A 3 -8.14 2.83 -12.69
N ALA A 4 -8.28 3.96 -13.40
CA ALA A 4 -8.57 5.29 -12.82
C ALA A 4 -9.88 5.36 -12.00
N LYS A 5 -10.66 4.27 -11.97
CA LYS A 5 -11.85 4.08 -11.14
C LYS A 5 -11.56 3.53 -9.75
N HIS A 6 -10.30 3.31 -9.39
CA HIS A 6 -9.93 2.77 -8.08
C HIS A 6 -9.08 3.78 -7.28
N ALA A 7 -9.41 3.85 -6.00
CA ALA A 7 -8.64 4.46 -4.94
C ALA A 7 -7.90 3.36 -4.17
N TYR A 8 -6.74 3.69 -3.64
CA TYR A 8 -5.92 2.80 -2.84
C TYR A 8 -5.67 3.42 -1.47
N VAL A 9 -5.67 2.61 -0.43
CA VAL A 9 -5.33 3.04 0.93
C VAL A 9 -4.30 2.08 1.49
N PHE A 10 -3.24 2.62 2.06
CA PHE A 10 -2.27 1.86 2.83
C PHE A 10 -2.73 1.76 4.28
N PHE A 11 -2.68 0.57 4.84
CA PHE A 11 -2.99 0.29 6.24
C PHE A 11 -1.80 -0.36 6.93
N ASN A 12 -1.40 0.17 8.08
CA ASN A 12 -0.69 -0.63 9.07
C ASN A 12 -1.68 -1.65 9.68
N CYS A 13 -1.27 -2.92 9.78
CA CYS A 13 -2.11 -4.00 10.28
C CYS A 13 -1.28 -5.06 11.02
N ASP A 14 -1.96 -6.07 11.57
CA ASP A 14 -1.28 -7.25 12.13
C ASP A 14 -0.66 -8.14 11.04
N GLU A 15 0.07 -9.17 11.47
CA GLU A 15 0.73 -10.12 10.57
C GLU A 15 -0.26 -10.86 9.66
N GLU A 16 -1.44 -11.17 10.20
CA GLU A 16 -2.53 -11.86 9.51
C GLU A 16 -3.31 -10.95 8.56
N LYS A 17 -3.00 -9.65 8.54
CA LYS A 17 -3.71 -8.62 7.76
C LYS A 17 -5.22 -8.62 8.03
N THR A 18 -5.60 -8.77 9.29
CA THR A 18 -7.01 -8.79 9.67
C THR A 18 -7.64 -7.41 9.45
N GLN A 19 -8.85 -7.38 8.87
CA GLN A 19 -9.57 -6.11 8.66
C GLN A 19 -9.84 -5.34 9.97
N LYS A 20 -9.89 -6.05 11.10
CA LYS A 20 -10.09 -5.44 12.43
C LYS A 20 -8.91 -4.56 12.86
N THR A 21 -7.70 -4.83 12.35
CA THR A 21 -6.50 -4.04 12.66
C THR A 21 -6.22 -2.95 11.61
N MET A 22 -6.87 -3.02 10.44
CA MET A 22 -6.83 -1.99 9.39
C MET A 22 -7.67 -0.77 9.79
N ASN A 23 -7.11 0.07 10.67
CA ASN A 23 -7.85 1.18 11.23
C ASN A 23 -7.79 2.44 10.32
N ILE A 24 -8.91 2.79 9.71
CA ILE A 24 -9.05 3.96 8.82
C ILE A 24 -8.86 5.30 9.55
N PHE A 25 -9.01 5.36 10.88
CA PHE A 25 -8.76 6.57 11.65
C PHE A 25 -7.27 6.91 11.74
N TYR A 26 -6.39 5.93 11.58
CA TYR A 26 -4.94 6.14 11.47
C TYR A 26 -4.49 6.23 10.01
N ASN A 27 -5.22 5.60 9.09
CA ASN A 27 -4.89 5.50 7.67
C ASN A 27 -5.79 6.42 6.84
N LYS A 28 -5.49 7.72 6.86
CA LYS A 28 -6.36 8.80 6.35
C LYS A 28 -6.16 9.15 4.88
N THR A 29 -5.10 8.66 4.25
CA THR A 29 -4.73 9.08 2.90
C THR A 29 -5.29 8.13 1.85
N ILE A 30 -6.05 8.70 0.91
CA ILE A 30 -6.58 7.98 -0.24
C ILE A 30 -5.73 8.34 -1.46
N TYR A 31 -5.15 7.33 -2.09
CA TYR A 31 -4.31 7.46 -3.27
C TYR A 31 -5.11 7.04 -4.50
N GLN A 32 -5.42 7.99 -5.39
CA GLN A 32 -6.11 7.66 -6.64
C GLN A 32 -5.23 6.79 -7.55
N GLY A 33 -5.82 6.04 -8.49
CA GLY A 33 -5.07 5.25 -9.47
C GLY A 33 -4.22 6.02 -10.48
N THR A 34 -3.91 7.30 -10.25
CA THR A 34 -3.04 8.09 -11.14
C THR A 34 -1.56 7.77 -10.89
N LYS A 35 -0.70 7.99 -11.89
CA LYS A 35 0.75 7.81 -11.74
C LYS A 35 1.34 8.65 -10.60
N LYS A 36 0.82 9.86 -10.38
CA LYS A 36 1.28 10.75 -9.31
C LYS A 36 0.94 10.17 -7.93
N ALA A 37 -0.31 9.80 -7.72
CA ALA A 37 -0.76 9.25 -6.44
C ALA A 37 -0.14 7.88 -6.14
N ARG A 38 0.18 7.06 -7.16
CA ARG A 38 0.97 5.83 -6.98
C ARG A 38 2.38 6.10 -6.45
N LYS A 39 3.04 7.18 -6.90
CA LYS A 39 4.34 7.60 -6.34
C LYS A 39 4.22 8.06 -4.89
N GLU A 40 3.15 8.77 -4.57
CA GLU A 40 2.88 9.20 -3.18
C GLU A 40 2.56 8.00 -2.27
N LEU A 41 1.87 6.97 -2.80
CA LEU A 41 1.64 5.71 -2.11
C LEU A 41 2.94 4.95 -1.85
N LEU A 42 3.83 4.85 -2.85
CA LEU A 42 5.14 4.24 -2.66
C LEU A 42 5.98 4.99 -1.61
N ALA A 43 6.03 6.32 -1.69
CA ALA A 43 6.73 7.15 -0.70
C ALA A 43 6.18 6.93 0.73
N LYS A 44 4.86 6.70 0.85
CA LYS A 44 4.26 6.35 2.14
C LYS A 44 4.76 5.00 2.65
N VAL A 45 4.80 3.98 1.79
CA VAL A 45 5.34 2.66 2.17
C VAL A 45 6.82 2.79 2.59
N GLU A 46 7.63 3.52 1.85
CA GLU A 46 9.04 3.79 2.20
C GLU A 46 9.19 4.47 3.57
N GLU A 47 8.33 5.45 3.89
CA GLU A 47 8.31 6.13 5.18
C GLU A 47 8.02 5.15 6.33
N GLU A 48 7.04 4.26 6.14
CA GLU A 48 6.63 3.27 7.13
C GLU A 48 7.72 2.21 7.37
N VAL A 49 8.41 1.78 6.30
CA VAL A 49 9.59 0.90 6.40
C VAL A 49 10.71 1.59 7.15
N LYS A 50 11.04 2.84 6.78
CA LYS A 50 12.11 3.62 7.43
C LYS A 50 11.84 3.88 8.90
N ALA A 51 10.57 4.01 9.28
CA ALA A 51 10.14 4.15 10.66
C ALA A 51 10.11 2.82 11.45
N GLY A 52 10.40 1.68 10.80
CA GLY A 52 10.35 0.36 11.41
C GLY A 52 8.94 -0.09 11.79
N ARG A 53 7.90 0.51 11.20
CA ARG A 53 6.50 0.17 11.49
C ARG A 53 5.99 -1.00 10.65
N ILE A 54 6.63 -1.24 9.50
CA ILE A 54 6.39 -2.39 8.62
C ILE A 54 7.72 -2.98 8.18
N ASN A 55 7.70 -4.24 7.74
CA ASN A 55 8.86 -4.91 7.17
C ASN A 55 8.59 -5.30 5.72
N VAL A 56 9.60 -5.21 4.86
CA VAL A 56 9.57 -5.77 3.52
C VAL A 56 10.15 -7.17 3.57
N ILE A 57 9.40 -8.16 3.07
CA ILE A 57 9.81 -9.55 3.04
C ILE A 57 11.01 -9.68 2.09
N ASP A 58 12.03 -10.39 2.54
CA ASP A 58 13.31 -10.59 1.82
C ASP A 58 14.01 -9.28 1.41
N ASP A 59 13.70 -8.16 2.07
CA ASP A 59 14.18 -6.81 1.71
C ASP A 59 13.88 -6.42 0.24
N ASN A 60 12.83 -7.01 -0.34
CA ASN A 60 12.50 -6.89 -1.75
C ASN A 60 11.67 -5.61 -2.05
N MET A 61 12.25 -4.45 -1.78
CA MET A 61 11.59 -3.17 -2.01
C MET A 61 11.36 -2.88 -3.50
N ASP A 62 12.17 -3.48 -4.38
CA ASP A 62 11.98 -3.40 -5.83
C ASP A 62 10.65 -4.03 -6.25
N ALA A 63 10.29 -5.21 -5.72
CA ALA A 63 9.00 -5.84 -6.02
C ALA A 63 7.80 -5.01 -5.51
N VAL A 64 7.94 -4.37 -4.35
CA VAL A 64 6.93 -3.41 -3.83
C VAL A 64 6.77 -2.23 -4.78
N SER A 65 7.88 -1.62 -5.21
CA SER A 65 7.89 -0.47 -6.12
C SER A 65 7.26 -0.83 -7.47
N THR A 66 7.67 -1.94 -8.08
CA THR A 66 7.10 -2.42 -9.35
C THR A 66 5.59 -2.69 -9.23
N ALA A 67 5.15 -3.33 -8.13
CA ALA A 67 3.72 -3.59 -7.91
C ALA A 67 2.90 -2.29 -7.82
N ILE A 68 3.41 -1.27 -7.12
CA ILE A 68 2.71 0.01 -6.95
C ILE A 68 2.74 0.86 -8.22
N LEU A 69 3.91 1.01 -8.86
CA LEU A 69 4.10 1.94 -9.96
C LEU A 69 3.60 1.38 -11.29
N GLU A 70 3.90 0.12 -11.57
CA GLU A 70 3.70 -0.50 -12.89
C GLU A 70 2.56 -1.53 -12.88
N GLY A 71 2.35 -2.19 -11.75
CA GLY A 71 1.35 -3.24 -11.58
C GLY A 71 0.04 -2.79 -10.90
N GLU A 72 -0.52 -3.73 -10.14
CA GLU A 72 -1.63 -3.48 -9.21
C GLU A 72 -1.09 -3.21 -7.80
N PRO A 73 -1.31 -2.03 -7.21
CA PRO A 73 -0.79 -1.67 -5.90
C PRO A 73 -1.14 -2.66 -4.78
N THR A 74 -2.29 -3.33 -4.85
CA THR A 74 -2.69 -4.35 -3.87
C THR A 74 -1.78 -5.58 -3.85
N ASN A 75 -1.06 -5.86 -4.93
CA ASN A 75 -0.08 -6.96 -4.96
C ASN A 75 1.15 -6.66 -4.09
N ALA A 76 1.45 -5.40 -3.80
CA ALA A 76 2.56 -5.03 -2.93
C ALA A 76 2.40 -5.59 -1.51
N SER A 77 1.15 -5.78 -1.04
CA SER A 77 0.82 -6.39 0.25
C SER A 77 1.42 -7.79 0.45
N LYS A 78 1.77 -8.50 -0.64
CA LYS A 78 2.42 -9.83 -0.58
C LYS A 78 3.89 -9.74 -0.14
N TYR A 79 4.51 -8.59 -0.33
CA TYR A 79 5.91 -8.33 0.00
C TYR A 79 6.06 -7.51 1.28
N ILE A 80 4.95 -7.20 1.97
CA ILE A 80 4.93 -6.36 3.18
C ILE A 80 4.35 -7.17 4.36
N GLN A 81 5.04 -7.11 5.49
CA GLN A 81 4.55 -7.53 6.80
C GLN A 81 4.09 -6.32 7.61
N TYR A 82 3.04 -6.52 8.40
CA TYR A 82 2.39 -5.48 9.21
C TYR A 82 1.84 -4.29 8.40
N GLY A 83 1.67 -4.48 7.09
CA GLY A 83 1.12 -3.49 6.18
C GLY A 83 0.37 -4.14 5.02
N ALA A 84 -0.68 -3.47 4.56
CA ALA A 84 -1.48 -3.89 3.42
C ALA A 84 -1.96 -2.67 2.62
N ILE A 85 -2.10 -2.86 1.32
CA ILE A 85 -2.71 -1.90 0.40
C ILE A 85 -4.03 -2.50 -0.07
N GLU A 86 -5.11 -1.79 0.20
CA GLU A 86 -6.46 -2.15 -0.22
C GLU A 86 -6.96 -1.24 -1.34
N SER A 87 -7.82 -1.77 -2.20
CA SER A 87 -8.42 -1.06 -3.33
C SER A 87 -9.91 -0.83 -3.10
N PHE A 88 -10.36 0.39 -3.40
CA PHE A 88 -11.74 0.82 -3.26
C PHE A 88 -12.23 1.40 -4.59
N PRO A 89 -13.41 1.00 -5.08
CA PRO A 89 -14.00 1.64 -6.25
C PRO A 89 -14.40 3.08 -5.91
N ILE A 90 -14.07 4.01 -6.80
CA ILE A 90 -14.54 5.40 -6.77
C ILE A 90 -15.83 5.44 -7.61
N VAL A 91 -16.94 5.78 -6.97
CA VAL A 91 -18.28 5.90 -7.58
C VAL A 91 -18.55 7.33 -8.00
#